data_AF-A0A9P5X9L6-F1
#
_entry.id   AF-A0A9P5X9L6-F1
#
_cell.length_a   1.000
_cell.length_b   1.000
_cell.length_c   1.000
_cell.angle_alpha   90.00
_cell.angle_beta   90.00
_cell.angle_gamma   90.00
#
_symmetry.space_group_name_H-M   'P 1'
#
loop_
_entity.id
_entity.type
_entity.pdbx_description
1 polymer ?
#
loop_
_entity_poly.entity_id
_entity_poly.type
_entity_poly.pdbx_seq_one_letter_code
_entity_poly.pdbx_strand_id
1 'polypeptide(L)'
;MFCWYQPVVCIFWVEIGKRMGIHDIPETPEEMRIWARAYKQEHMMPDPNNKGVAIYTTEESLYFVLKAFGIRKWIEGSTIYMLDEPIRVAMMYIHTPSPRQSAQPWHKHFAVLSTLKSTAFIQRWLMLPRSNSNYGFPIKFELTRNNDGSVSRRMHSNKYRVQPWCESMSKTVPGKAWDMFLVLVNWHSHVHNPLLRHDGYKLDEMGPLAMENKANEEVLKAVAEL
;
A
#
# COMPACT_ATOMS: atom_id res chain seq x y z
N MET A 1 -18.17 -9.69 15.59
CA MET A 1 -16.86 -10.33 15.26
C MET A 1 -15.70 -9.34 15.19
N PHE A 2 -15.82 -8.07 15.65
CA PHE A 2 -14.70 -7.13 15.73
C PHE A 2 -14.05 -7.05 17.12
N CYS A 3 -14.73 -7.53 18.17
CA CYS A 3 -14.29 -7.41 19.57
C CYS A 3 -13.06 -8.27 19.90
N TRP A 4 -12.90 -9.44 19.27
CA TRP A 4 -11.74 -10.33 19.49
C TRP A 4 -10.48 -9.95 18.71
N TYR A 5 -10.58 -9.08 17.71
CA TYR A 5 -9.44 -8.73 16.84
C TYR A 5 -8.56 -7.63 17.43
N GLN A 6 -9.14 -6.71 18.20
CA GLN A 6 -8.43 -5.60 18.82
C GLN A 6 -7.30 -6.04 19.78
N PRO A 7 -7.50 -7.00 20.70
CA PRO A 7 -6.41 -7.45 21.57
C PRO A 7 -5.28 -8.14 20.81
N VAL A 8 -5.59 -8.96 19.80
CA VAL A 8 -4.58 -9.68 19.00
C VAL A 8 -3.69 -8.71 18.21
N VAL A 9 -4.29 -7.70 17.59
CA VAL A 9 -3.54 -6.66 16.87
C VAL A 9 -2.68 -5.83 17.82
N CYS A 10 -3.18 -5.52 19.02
CA CYS A 10 -2.42 -4.82 20.05
C CYS A 10 -1.17 -5.61 20.45
N ILE A 11 -1.32 -6.90 20.78
CA ILE A 11 -0.18 -7.78 21.14
C ILE A 11 0.87 -7.81 20.02
N PHE A 12 0.43 -7.95 18.76
CA PHE A 12 1.34 -7.96 17.61
C PHE A 12 2.15 -6.66 17.49
N TRP A 13 1.52 -5.50 17.62
CA TRP A 13 2.22 -4.21 17.53
C TRP A 13 3.09 -3.90 18.74
N VAL A 14 2.70 -4.33 19.94
CA VAL A 14 3.54 -4.24 21.15
C VAL A 14 4.84 -5.01 20.94
N GLU A 15 4.74 -6.24 20.44
CA GLU A 15 5.91 -7.08 20.18
C GLU A 15 6.85 -6.47 19.12
N ILE A 16 6.29 -5.92 18.05
CA ILE A 16 7.08 -5.18 17.04
C ILE A 16 7.80 -4.00 17.69
N GLY A 17 7.09 -3.18 18.45
CA GLY A 17 7.68 -1.99 19.06
C GLY A 17 8.78 -2.33 20.07
N LYS A 18 8.61 -3.40 20.87
CA LYS A 18 9.64 -3.92 21.77
C LYS A 18 10.90 -4.32 21.00
N ARG A 19 10.75 -5.00 19.85
CA ARG A 19 11.87 -5.38 18.97
C ARG A 19 12.53 -4.19 18.27
N MET A 20 11.80 -3.10 18.07
CA MET A 20 12.33 -1.84 17.56
C MET A 20 13.06 -1.02 18.65
N GLY A 21 13.14 -1.53 19.88
CA GLY A 21 13.80 -0.83 21.01
C GLY A 21 12.96 0.30 21.60
N ILE A 22 11.65 0.34 21.33
CA ILE A 22 10.76 1.32 21.95
C ILE A 22 10.42 0.83 23.35
N HIS A 23 10.78 1.64 24.34
CA HIS A 23 10.46 1.40 25.74
C HIS A 23 9.07 2.01 26.08
N ASP A 24 8.43 1.52 27.14
CA ASP A 24 7.15 2.04 27.66
C ASP A 24 5.93 1.93 26.74
N ILE A 25 5.87 0.88 25.91
CA ILE A 25 4.68 0.61 25.08
C ILE A 25 3.55 0.04 25.94
N PRO A 26 2.35 0.64 25.92
CA PRO A 26 1.20 0.08 26.65
C PRO A 26 0.77 -1.29 26.12
N GLU A 27 0.43 -2.21 27.02
CA GLU A 27 0.08 -3.59 26.66
C GLU A 27 -1.44 -3.78 26.44
N THR A 28 -2.25 -2.83 26.88
CA THR A 28 -3.69 -2.88 26.70
C THR A 28 -4.16 -1.98 25.54
N PRO A 29 -5.21 -2.39 24.79
CA PRO A 29 -5.74 -1.57 23.70
C PRO A 29 -6.24 -0.19 24.15
N GLU A 30 -6.71 -0.06 25.40
CA GLU A 30 -7.24 1.21 25.90
C GLU A 30 -6.12 2.18 26.29
N GLU A 31 -5.11 1.70 27.01
CA GLU A 31 -3.93 2.53 27.31
C GLU A 31 -3.19 2.93 26.04
N MET A 32 -3.12 2.05 25.03
CA MET A 32 -2.55 2.37 23.73
C MET A 32 -3.31 3.50 23.02
N ARG A 33 -4.64 3.58 23.16
CA ARG A 33 -5.43 4.71 22.64
C ARG A 33 -5.13 6.02 23.37
N ILE A 34 -5.00 5.96 24.70
CA ILE A 34 -4.69 7.13 25.52
C ILE A 34 -3.29 7.64 25.18
N TRP A 35 -2.30 6.74 25.14
CA TRP A 35 -0.92 7.02 24.76
C TRP A 35 -0.83 7.62 23.35
N ALA A 36 -1.51 7.01 22.37
CA ALA A 36 -1.55 7.55 21.01
C ALA A 36 -2.22 8.93 20.95
N ARG A 37 -3.27 9.19 21.74
CA ARG A 37 -3.94 10.50 21.78
C ARG A 37 -3.03 11.57 22.38
N ALA A 38 -2.35 11.27 23.48
CA ALA A 38 -1.40 12.17 24.12
C ALA A 38 -0.26 12.53 23.15
N TYR A 39 0.35 11.51 22.52
CA TYR A 39 1.40 11.70 21.52
C TYR A 39 0.93 12.57 20.35
N LYS A 40 -0.28 12.32 19.83
CA LYS A 40 -0.85 13.14 18.75
C LYS A 40 -1.02 14.60 19.17
N GLN A 41 -1.50 14.86 20.38
CA GLN A 41 -1.72 16.23 20.88
C GLN A 41 -0.41 17.00 21.09
N GLU A 42 0.65 16.31 21.50
CA GLU A 42 1.94 16.92 21.78
C GLU A 42 2.80 17.15 20.52
N HIS A 43 2.79 16.19 19.59
CA HIS A 43 3.76 16.17 18.48
C HIS A 43 3.17 16.38 17.09
N MET A 44 1.84 16.25 16.87
CA MET A 44 1.26 16.49 15.54
C MET A 44 1.00 17.98 15.28
N MET A 45 2.09 18.71 15.02
CA MET A 45 2.04 20.13 14.71
C MET A 45 2.15 20.41 13.20
N PRO A 46 1.60 21.54 12.71
CA PRO A 46 1.74 21.96 11.32
C PRO A 46 3.21 22.20 10.95
N ASP A 47 3.68 21.53 9.89
CA ASP A 47 5.03 21.71 9.35
C ASP A 47 5.01 21.69 7.81
N PRO A 48 5.69 22.61 7.11
CA PRO A 48 5.84 22.58 5.66
C PRO A 48 6.39 21.25 5.10
N ASN A 49 7.28 20.59 5.83
CA ASN A 49 7.82 19.27 5.46
C ASN A 49 6.72 18.20 5.53
N ASN A 50 5.84 18.24 6.54
CA ASN A 50 4.71 17.34 6.64
C ASN A 50 3.77 17.51 5.44
N LYS A 51 3.54 18.75 5.00
CA LYS A 51 2.77 19.05 3.78
C LYS A 51 3.43 18.44 2.54
N GLY A 52 4.74 18.60 2.38
CA GLY A 52 5.51 18.03 1.27
C GLY A 52 5.37 16.51 1.21
N VAL A 53 5.65 15.82 2.33
CA VAL A 53 5.53 14.36 2.44
C VAL A 53 4.10 13.90 2.14
N ALA A 54 3.09 14.59 2.64
CA ALA A 54 1.69 14.23 2.42
C ALA A 54 1.29 14.34 0.93
N ILE A 55 1.76 15.38 0.23
CA ILE A 55 1.53 15.55 -1.21
C ILE A 55 2.16 14.39 -1.98
N TYR A 56 3.47 14.13 -1.81
CA TYR A 56 4.15 13.06 -2.54
C TYR A 56 3.57 11.68 -2.24
N THR A 57 3.24 11.40 -0.98
CA THR A 57 2.60 10.14 -0.58
C THR A 57 1.23 9.97 -1.22
N THR A 58 0.45 11.05 -1.31
CA THR A 58 -0.86 11.03 -1.97
C THR A 58 -0.71 10.82 -3.47
N GLU A 59 0.28 11.46 -4.10
CA GLU A 59 0.57 11.24 -5.53
C GLU A 59 0.98 9.80 -5.83
N GLU A 60 1.84 9.21 -5.01
CA GLU A 60 2.27 7.81 -5.12
C GLU A 60 1.10 6.86 -4.91
N SER A 61 0.29 7.10 -3.87
CA SER A 61 -0.92 6.29 -3.58
C SER A 61 -1.96 6.40 -4.68
N LEU A 62 -2.03 7.51 -5.40
CA LEU A 62 -2.96 7.72 -6.51
C LEU A 62 -2.35 7.39 -7.87
N TYR A 63 -1.13 6.85 -7.91
CA TYR A 63 -0.45 6.51 -9.15
C TYR A 63 -1.27 5.54 -10.01
N PHE A 64 -1.89 4.54 -9.37
CA PHE A 64 -2.72 3.53 -10.05
C PHE A 64 -4.12 4.02 -10.42
N VAL A 65 -4.50 5.22 -9.96
CA VAL A 65 -5.84 5.75 -10.18
C VAL A 65 -5.93 6.35 -11.58
N LEU A 66 -7.01 5.99 -12.28
CA LEU A 66 -7.37 6.55 -13.56
C LEU A 66 -7.36 8.09 -13.52
N LYS A 67 -6.49 8.71 -14.34
CA LYS A 67 -6.42 10.18 -14.47
C LYS A 67 -7.59 10.76 -15.28
N ALA A 68 -8.25 9.92 -16.08
CA ALA A 68 -9.40 10.30 -16.87
C ALA A 68 -10.67 10.53 -16.01
N PHE A 69 -11.62 11.28 -16.56
CA PHE A 69 -12.95 11.55 -15.98
C PHE A 69 -12.95 12.23 -14.60
N GLY A 70 -11.83 12.83 -14.17
CA GLY A 70 -11.74 13.53 -12.88
C GLY A 70 -11.78 12.61 -11.65
N ILE A 71 -11.73 11.28 -11.84
CA ILE A 71 -11.75 10.28 -10.75
C ILE A 71 -10.59 10.52 -9.78
N ARG A 72 -9.39 10.80 -10.31
CA ARG A 72 -8.21 11.12 -9.50
C ARG A 72 -8.46 12.24 -8.50
N LYS A 73 -9.01 13.38 -8.93
CA LYS A 73 -9.30 14.51 -8.04
C LYS A 73 -10.36 14.17 -6.98
N TRP A 74 -11.32 13.33 -7.34
CA TRP A 74 -12.33 12.88 -6.39
C TRP A 74 -11.75 11.95 -5.32
N ILE A 75 -10.88 11.00 -5.71
CA ILE A 75 -10.21 10.11 -4.76
C ILE A 75 -9.21 10.89 -3.90
N GLU A 76 -8.45 11.83 -4.48
CA GLU A 76 -7.55 12.74 -3.75
C GLU A 76 -8.29 13.56 -2.68
N GLY A 77 -9.46 14.11 -3.02
CA GLY A 77 -10.31 14.75 -2.01
C GLY A 77 -10.74 13.75 -0.93
N SER A 78 -11.10 12.53 -1.33
CA SER A 78 -11.56 11.47 -0.43
C SER A 78 -10.48 11.01 0.56
N THR A 79 -9.21 10.95 0.15
CA THR A 79 -8.11 10.57 1.06
C THR A 79 -7.92 11.59 2.17
N ILE A 80 -8.06 12.89 1.88
CA ILE A 80 -8.01 13.95 2.90
C ILE A 80 -9.14 13.76 3.93
N TYR A 81 -10.34 13.38 3.48
CA TYR A 81 -11.49 13.16 4.35
C TYR A 81 -11.38 11.90 5.23
N MET A 82 -10.58 10.92 4.82
CA MET A 82 -10.31 9.71 5.62
C MET A 82 -9.34 9.94 6.78
N LEU A 83 -8.56 11.03 6.76
CA LEU A 83 -7.61 11.34 7.83
C LEU A 83 -8.34 11.81 9.10
N ASP A 84 -7.67 11.71 10.26
CA ASP A 84 -8.15 12.37 11.47
C ASP A 84 -7.91 13.90 11.37
N GLU A 85 -8.68 14.68 12.12
CA GLU A 85 -8.52 16.14 12.18
C GLU A 85 -7.11 16.62 12.57
N PRO A 86 -6.46 16.14 13.66
CA PRO A 86 -5.10 16.54 13.99
C PRO A 86 -4.10 16.26 12.86
N ILE A 87 -4.29 15.18 12.11
CA ILE A 87 -3.42 14.82 10.99
C ILE A 87 -3.59 15.80 9.84
N ARG A 88 -4.82 16.18 9.49
CA ARG A 88 -5.07 17.19 8.44
C ARG A 88 -4.47 18.55 8.78
N VAL A 89 -4.54 18.93 10.06
CA VAL A 89 -3.94 20.17 10.57
C VAL A 89 -2.42 20.09 10.48
N ALA A 90 -1.82 19.00 10.97
CA ALA A 90 -0.37 18.78 10.90
C ALA A 90 0.18 18.75 9.47
N MET A 91 -0.58 18.19 8.52
CA MET A 91 -0.25 18.16 7.08
C MET A 91 -0.60 19.47 6.34
N MET A 92 -1.16 20.47 7.03
CA MET A 92 -1.56 21.76 6.45
C MET A 92 -2.58 21.65 5.31
N TYR A 93 -3.40 20.60 5.29
CA TYR A 93 -4.53 20.49 4.35
C TYR A 93 -5.66 21.46 4.71
N ILE A 94 -5.71 21.89 5.97
CA ILE A 94 -6.66 22.88 6.48
C ILE A 94 -5.85 24.17 6.73
N HIS A 95 -6.11 25.22 5.96
CA HIS A 95 -5.37 26.48 6.06
C HIS A 95 -5.88 27.44 7.15
N THR A 96 -7.02 27.17 7.80
CA THR A 96 -7.47 27.95 8.96
C THR A 96 -8.10 27.07 10.04
N PRO A 97 -7.80 27.30 11.33
CA PRO A 97 -8.50 26.67 12.45
C PRO A 97 -9.85 27.36 12.62
N SER A 98 -10.73 27.23 11.64
CA SER A 98 -12.11 27.72 11.71
C SER A 98 -13.04 26.53 11.93
N PRO A 99 -13.90 26.54 12.96
CA PRO A 99 -14.89 25.48 13.21
C PRO A 99 -15.82 25.18 12.03
N ARG A 100 -15.91 26.11 11.05
CA ARG A 100 -16.70 25.95 9.82
C ARG A 100 -15.93 25.35 8.63
N GLN A 101 -14.60 25.39 8.63
CA GLN A 101 -13.78 24.75 7.57
C GLN A 101 -13.29 23.36 7.96
N SER A 102 -13.19 23.04 9.26
CA SER A 102 -13.04 21.66 9.74
C SER A 102 -14.30 20.83 9.55
N ALA A 103 -15.46 21.47 9.43
CA ALA A 103 -16.72 20.87 9.03
C ALA A 103 -16.64 20.44 7.57
N GLN A 104 -16.07 19.27 7.33
CA GLN A 104 -16.10 18.64 6.02
C GLN A 104 -17.55 18.56 5.53
N PRO A 105 -17.80 18.66 4.23
CA PRO A 105 -19.16 18.56 3.72
C PRO A 105 -19.75 17.22 4.15
N TRP A 106 -20.87 17.27 4.88
CA TRP A 106 -21.49 16.09 5.50
C TRP A 106 -21.66 14.92 4.53
N HIS A 107 -21.95 15.24 3.26
CA HIS A 107 -22.14 14.27 2.18
C HIS A 107 -20.88 13.46 1.87
N LYS A 108 -19.68 14.05 1.99
CA LYS A 108 -18.41 13.34 1.73
C LYS A 108 -18.04 12.41 2.88
N HIS A 109 -18.19 12.88 4.12
CA HIS A 109 -18.09 12.02 5.30
C HIS A 109 -19.07 10.86 5.24
N PHE A 110 -20.33 11.15 4.91
CA PHE A 110 -21.36 10.14 4.77
C PHE A 110 -21.02 9.14 3.67
N ALA A 111 -20.53 9.59 2.52
CA ALA A 111 -20.11 8.72 1.43
C ALA A 111 -18.96 7.78 1.82
N VAL A 112 -17.92 8.29 2.48
CA VAL A 112 -16.78 7.48 2.96
C VAL A 112 -17.25 6.47 4.00
N LEU A 113 -17.98 6.90 5.02
CA LEU A 113 -18.49 6.02 6.08
C LEU A 113 -19.45 4.96 5.54
N SER A 114 -20.32 5.34 4.61
CA SER A 114 -21.24 4.41 3.95
C SER A 114 -20.46 3.39 3.13
N THR A 115 -19.43 3.81 2.40
CA THR A 115 -18.58 2.89 1.64
C THR A 115 -17.87 1.89 2.56
N LEU A 116 -17.28 2.35 3.68
CA LEU A 116 -16.61 1.48 4.65
C LEU A 116 -17.58 0.51 5.34
N LYS A 117 -18.78 0.97 5.73
CA LYS A 117 -19.81 0.11 6.34
C LYS A 117 -20.38 -0.89 5.35
N SER A 118 -20.66 -0.47 4.12
CA SER A 118 -21.16 -1.34 3.06
C SER A 118 -20.13 -2.40 2.68
N THR A 119 -18.86 -2.03 2.54
CA THR A 119 -17.79 -3.00 2.28
C THR A 119 -17.64 -4.00 3.43
N ALA A 120 -17.69 -3.55 4.69
CA ALA A 120 -17.69 -4.46 5.84
C ALA A 120 -18.91 -5.40 5.86
N PHE A 121 -20.09 -4.91 5.48
CA PHE A 121 -21.31 -5.71 5.37
C PHE A 121 -21.19 -6.76 4.25
N ILE A 122 -20.77 -6.35 3.05
CA ILE A 122 -20.57 -7.23 1.90
C ILE A 122 -19.52 -8.30 2.24
N GLN A 123 -18.38 -7.91 2.80
CA GLN A 123 -17.33 -8.84 3.18
C GLN A 123 -17.77 -9.84 4.26
N ARG A 124 -18.69 -9.44 5.14
CA ARG A 124 -19.17 -10.30 6.22
C ARG A 124 -20.25 -11.28 5.77
N TRP A 125 -21.14 -10.87 4.88
CA TRP A 125 -22.37 -11.61 4.58
C TRP A 125 -22.46 -12.13 3.15
N LEU A 126 -21.81 -11.46 2.18
CA LEU A 126 -21.92 -11.81 0.76
C LEU A 126 -20.64 -12.46 0.22
N MET A 127 -19.49 -12.22 0.84
CA MET A 127 -18.26 -12.87 0.44
C MET A 127 -18.07 -14.19 1.18
N LEU A 128 -17.82 -15.26 0.43
CA LEU A 128 -17.45 -16.55 0.99
C LEU A 128 -16.16 -16.44 1.81
N PRO A 129 -15.95 -17.33 2.81
CA PRO A 129 -14.67 -17.45 3.50
C PRO A 129 -13.54 -17.55 2.47
N ARG A 130 -12.51 -16.70 2.62
CA ARG A 130 -11.39 -16.65 1.66
C ARG A 130 -10.63 -17.97 1.72
N SER A 131 -10.98 -18.90 0.83
CA SER A 131 -10.42 -20.26 0.78
C SER A 131 -9.09 -20.35 0.03
N ASN A 132 -8.70 -19.30 -0.70
CA ASN A 132 -7.48 -19.31 -1.51
C ASN A 132 -6.37 -18.54 -0.79
N SER A 133 -5.30 -19.23 -0.42
CA SER A 133 -4.11 -18.66 0.20
C SER A 133 -3.35 -17.69 -0.71
N ASN A 134 -3.60 -17.68 -2.03
CA ASN A 134 -2.86 -16.89 -3.02
C ASN A 134 -3.63 -15.67 -3.57
N TYR A 135 -4.92 -15.49 -3.32
CA TYR A 135 -5.75 -14.50 -4.05
C TYR A 135 -5.42 -13.03 -3.72
N GLY A 136 -4.74 -12.76 -2.60
CA GLY A 136 -4.42 -11.39 -2.16
C GLY A 136 -2.99 -10.95 -2.48
N PHE A 137 -2.06 -11.88 -2.62
CA PHE A 137 -0.64 -11.58 -2.55
C PHE A 137 -0.09 -11.04 -3.88
N PRO A 138 0.83 -10.06 -3.84
CA PRO A 138 1.44 -9.50 -5.05
C PRO A 138 2.37 -10.50 -5.76
N ILE A 139 2.77 -11.57 -5.08
CA ILE A 139 3.69 -12.61 -5.57
C ILE A 139 2.95 -13.94 -5.56
N LYS A 140 3.11 -14.75 -6.60
CA LYS A 140 2.66 -16.14 -6.58
C LYS A 140 3.64 -16.93 -5.71
N PHE A 141 3.17 -17.48 -4.59
CA PHE A 141 4.00 -18.37 -3.76
C PHE A 141 4.20 -19.75 -4.39
N GLU A 142 3.37 -20.11 -5.36
CA GLU A 142 3.58 -21.29 -6.18
C GLU A 142 4.77 -21.07 -7.10
N LEU A 143 5.82 -21.86 -6.89
CA LEU A 143 6.99 -21.88 -7.76
C LEU A 143 6.56 -22.30 -9.17
N THR A 144 6.82 -21.44 -10.16
CA THR A 144 6.46 -21.73 -11.55
C THR A 144 7.26 -22.93 -12.05
N ARG A 145 6.64 -23.78 -12.87
CA ARG A 145 7.30 -24.91 -13.49
C ARG A 145 7.80 -24.49 -14.87
N ASN A 146 9.07 -24.74 -15.16
CA ASN A 146 9.64 -24.56 -16.49
C ASN A 146 9.00 -25.58 -17.45
N ASN A 147 9.13 -25.34 -18.76
CA ASN A 147 8.66 -26.27 -19.79
C ASN A 147 9.29 -27.67 -19.65
N ASP A 148 10.48 -27.75 -19.05
CA ASP A 148 11.22 -28.99 -18.78
C ASP A 148 10.75 -29.70 -17.49
N GLY A 149 9.69 -29.21 -16.83
CA GLY A 149 9.16 -29.78 -15.58
C GLY A 149 9.96 -29.45 -14.32
N SER A 150 11.10 -28.77 -14.45
CA SER A 150 11.90 -28.25 -13.34
C SER A 150 11.20 -27.09 -12.65
N VAL A 151 11.36 -26.99 -11.33
CA VAL A 151 10.79 -25.91 -10.53
C VAL A 151 11.67 -24.66 -10.71
N SER A 152 11.11 -23.60 -11.29
CA SER A 152 11.76 -22.30 -11.34
C SER A 152 11.80 -21.72 -9.93
N ARG A 153 13.01 -21.40 -9.46
CA ARG A 153 13.22 -20.66 -8.21
C ARG A 153 13.02 -19.15 -8.38
N ARG A 154 12.63 -18.68 -9.58
CA ARG A 154 12.39 -17.26 -9.87
C ARG A 154 10.97 -16.89 -9.48
N MET A 155 10.83 -15.73 -8.83
CA MET A 155 9.55 -15.18 -8.44
C MET A 155 8.89 -14.49 -9.64
N HIS A 156 7.61 -14.76 -9.84
CA HIS A 156 6.78 -14.05 -10.81
C HIS A 156 5.76 -13.18 -10.07
N SER A 157 5.73 -11.90 -10.41
CA SER A 157 4.72 -10.98 -9.89
C SER A 157 3.37 -11.33 -10.48
N ASN A 158 2.33 -11.42 -9.64
CA ASN A 158 0.95 -11.61 -10.09
C ASN A 158 0.26 -10.27 -10.40
N LYS A 159 0.78 -9.18 -9.85
CA LYS A 159 0.22 -7.83 -9.99
C LYS A 159 1.27 -6.88 -10.55
N TYR A 160 0.81 -5.94 -11.38
CA TYR A 160 1.61 -4.83 -11.86
C TYR A 160 1.93 -3.88 -10.70
N ARG A 161 3.20 -3.50 -10.53
CA ARG A 161 3.63 -2.45 -9.60
C ARG A 161 3.96 -1.18 -10.39
N VAL A 162 4.00 -0.03 -9.71
CA VAL A 162 4.34 1.30 -10.27
C VAL A 162 5.57 1.24 -11.20
N GLN A 163 6.57 0.41 -10.84
CA GLN A 163 7.65 -0.06 -11.71
C GLN A 163 7.84 -1.58 -11.54
N PRO A 164 7.35 -2.42 -12.46
CA PRO A 164 7.54 -3.85 -12.35
C PRO A 164 8.94 -4.23 -12.84
N TRP A 165 9.74 -4.88 -11.99
CA TRP A 165 11.05 -5.47 -12.39
C TRP A 165 10.90 -6.69 -13.31
N CYS A 166 9.71 -7.31 -13.31
CA CYS A 166 9.34 -8.38 -14.23
C CYS A 166 7.88 -8.27 -14.62
N GLU A 167 7.61 -8.52 -15.91
CA GLU A 167 6.26 -8.56 -16.47
C GLU A 167 5.98 -9.93 -17.07
N SER A 168 4.84 -10.52 -16.69
CA SER A 168 4.34 -11.71 -17.37
C SER A 168 3.73 -11.31 -18.70
N MET A 169 4.34 -11.70 -19.81
CA MET A 169 3.83 -11.36 -21.13
C MET A 169 2.50 -12.06 -21.40
N SER A 170 1.48 -11.28 -21.80
CA SER A 170 0.27 -11.87 -22.35
C SER A 170 0.56 -12.49 -23.71
N LYS A 171 0.47 -13.82 -23.80
CA LYS A 171 0.78 -14.59 -25.01
C LYS A 171 -0.29 -14.43 -26.11
N THR A 172 -1.45 -13.86 -25.76
CA THR A 172 -2.64 -13.83 -26.61
C THR A 172 -2.87 -12.44 -27.21
N VAL A 173 -3.23 -12.35 -28.50
CA VAL A 173 -3.50 -11.07 -29.21
C VAL A 173 -4.53 -10.16 -28.51
N PRO A 174 -5.71 -10.65 -28.07
CA PRO A 174 -6.65 -9.85 -27.26
C PRO A 174 -6.06 -9.34 -25.95
N GLY A 175 -5.15 -10.10 -25.32
CA GLY A 175 -4.49 -9.66 -24.09
C GLY A 175 -3.54 -8.49 -24.34
N LYS A 176 -2.79 -8.50 -25.45
CA LYS A 176 -1.95 -7.35 -25.85
C LYS A 176 -2.77 -6.09 -26.12
N ALA A 177 -3.94 -6.24 -26.76
CA ALA A 177 -4.85 -5.11 -26.98
C ALA A 177 -5.40 -4.56 -25.66
N TRP A 178 -5.71 -5.43 -24.70
CA TRP A 178 -6.11 -5.05 -23.35
C TRP A 178 -5.00 -4.32 -22.60
N ASP A 179 -3.76 -4.81 -22.66
CA ASP A 179 -2.61 -4.16 -22.02
C ASP A 179 -2.36 -2.76 -22.62
N MET A 180 -2.49 -2.62 -23.94
CA MET A 180 -2.36 -1.32 -24.61
C MET A 180 -3.49 -0.36 -24.24
N PHE A 181 -4.72 -0.86 -24.09
CA PHE A 181 -5.84 -0.08 -23.56
C PHE A 181 -5.57 0.37 -22.11
N LEU A 182 -5.05 -0.51 -21.26
CA LEU A 182 -4.72 -0.19 -19.87
C LEU A 182 -3.61 0.88 -19.76
N VAL A 183 -2.65 0.89 -20.68
CA VAL A 183 -1.66 1.98 -20.78
C VAL A 183 -2.29 3.26 -21.30
N LEU A 184 -3.17 3.19 -22.30
CA LEU A 184 -3.88 4.35 -22.84
C LEU A 184 -4.70 5.07 -21.76
N VAL A 185 -5.39 4.31 -20.91
CA VAL A 185 -6.14 4.86 -19.78
C VAL A 185 -5.23 5.22 -18.59
N ASN A 186 -3.91 5.08 -18.72
CA ASN A 186 -2.90 5.39 -17.72
C ASN A 186 -3.11 4.59 -16.40
N TRP A 187 -3.63 3.37 -16.52
CA TRP A 187 -3.68 2.37 -15.45
C TRP A 187 -2.34 1.61 -15.35
N HIS A 188 -1.70 1.40 -16.51
CA HIS A 188 -0.30 0.97 -16.61
C HIS A 188 0.57 2.10 -17.13
N SER A 189 1.83 2.10 -16.69
CA SER A 189 2.80 3.14 -16.99
C SER A 189 3.53 2.92 -18.30
N HIS A 190 3.75 1.66 -18.67
CA HIS A 190 4.47 1.29 -19.87
C HIS A 190 3.76 0.13 -20.58
N VAL A 191 3.80 0.15 -21.90
CA VAL A 191 3.55 -1.07 -22.69
C VAL A 191 4.83 -1.90 -22.61
N HIS A 192 4.67 -3.23 -22.53
CA HIS A 192 5.72 -4.25 -22.63
C HIS A 192 7.06 -3.72 -23.17
N ASN A 193 8.03 -3.57 -22.28
CA ASN A 193 9.36 -3.07 -22.61
C ASN A 193 10.38 -4.23 -22.57
N PRO A 194 11.23 -4.42 -23.59
CA PRO A 194 12.31 -5.41 -23.56
C PRO A 194 13.28 -5.27 -22.37
N LEU A 195 13.31 -4.10 -21.73
CA LEU A 195 14.11 -3.84 -20.52
C LEU A 195 13.56 -4.57 -19.28
N LEU A 196 12.34 -5.09 -19.32
CA LEU A 196 11.70 -5.79 -18.21
C LEU A 196 11.80 -7.30 -18.42
N ARG A 197 12.35 -8.02 -17.44
CA ARG A 197 12.56 -9.48 -17.53
C ARG A 197 11.23 -10.23 -17.55
N HIS A 198 11.14 -11.26 -18.39
CA HIS A 198 9.96 -12.12 -18.49
C HIS A 198 10.06 -13.38 -17.64
N ASP A 199 11.28 -13.85 -17.40
CA ASP A 199 11.56 -15.15 -16.75
C ASP A 199 11.45 -15.10 -15.22
N GLY A 200 10.90 -14.01 -14.67
CA GLY A 200 10.86 -13.73 -13.24
C GLY A 200 12.20 -13.24 -12.71
N TYR A 201 12.20 -12.87 -11.44
CA TYR A 201 13.36 -12.31 -10.74
C TYR A 201 13.69 -13.13 -9.50
N LYS A 202 14.97 -13.10 -9.10
CA LYS A 202 15.36 -13.45 -7.75
C LYS A 202 15.48 -12.19 -6.89
N LEU A 203 15.55 -12.36 -5.58
CA LEU A 203 15.59 -11.23 -4.65
C LEU A 203 16.86 -10.37 -4.81
N ASP A 204 17.99 -11.02 -5.11
CA ASP A 204 19.31 -10.45 -5.40
C ASP A 204 19.42 -9.77 -6.77
N GLU A 205 18.48 -10.05 -7.67
CA GLU A 205 18.38 -9.47 -9.01
C GLU A 205 17.37 -8.29 -9.06
N MET A 206 16.73 -7.93 -7.93
CA MET A 206 15.76 -6.84 -7.90
C MET A 206 16.44 -5.46 -7.91
N GLY A 207 16.02 -4.60 -8.84
CA GLY A 207 16.48 -3.22 -8.93
C GLY A 207 16.70 -2.78 -10.37
N PRO A 208 17.11 -1.51 -10.60
CA PRO A 208 17.46 -1.04 -11.93
C PRO A 208 18.58 -1.91 -12.51
N LEU A 209 18.52 -2.22 -13.81
CA LEU A 209 19.54 -3.05 -14.48
C LEU A 209 20.98 -2.56 -14.23
N ALA A 210 21.16 -1.24 -14.06
CA ALA A 210 22.46 -0.63 -13.78
C ALA A 210 23.02 -0.95 -12.36
N MET A 211 22.18 -1.44 -11.45
CA MET A 211 22.52 -1.76 -10.07
C MET A 211 22.51 -3.28 -9.79
N GLU A 212 22.20 -4.09 -10.79
CA GLU A 212 22.18 -5.54 -10.64
C GLU A 212 23.55 -6.07 -10.21
N ASN A 213 23.56 -6.93 -9.19
CA ASN A 213 24.75 -7.55 -8.58
C ASN A 213 25.72 -6.57 -7.87
N LYS A 214 25.35 -5.30 -7.68
CA LYS A 214 26.15 -4.38 -6.86
C LYS A 214 25.79 -4.54 -5.38
N ALA A 215 26.80 -4.50 -4.51
CA ALA A 215 26.68 -4.61 -3.04
C ALA A 215 26.14 -5.95 -2.48
N ASN A 216 25.80 -6.94 -3.32
CA ASN A 216 25.31 -8.24 -2.85
C ASN A 216 26.31 -8.96 -1.93
N GLU A 217 27.61 -8.93 -2.27
CA GLU A 217 28.66 -9.55 -1.44
C GLU A 217 28.84 -8.83 -0.10
N GLU A 218 28.72 -7.51 -0.08
CA GLU A 218 28.84 -6.69 1.13
C GLU A 218 27.66 -6.96 2.09
N VAL A 219 26.43 -7.05 1.55
CA VAL A 219 25.24 -7.40 2.33
C VAL A 219 25.36 -8.82 2.89
N LEU A 220 25.80 -9.79 2.09
CA LEU A 220 25.98 -11.17 2.58
C LEU A 220 27.04 -11.27 3.67
N LYS A 221 28.12 -10.48 3.61
CA LYS A 221 29.12 -10.39 4.68
C LYS A 221 28.54 -9.77 5.94
N ALA A 222 27.85 -8.63 5.83
CA ALA A 222 27.23 -7.96 6.98
C ALA A 222 26.17 -8.85 7.68
N VAL A 223 25.43 -9.65 6.92
CA VAL A 223 24.47 -10.62 7.48
C VAL A 223 25.17 -11.79 8.16
N ALA A 224 26.35 -12.21 7.69
CA ALA A 224 27.11 -13.28 8.34
C ALA A 224 27.80 -12.83 9.64
N GLU A 225 27.98 -11.52 9.84
CA GLU A 225 28.57 -10.90 11.04
C GLU A 225 27.52 -10.56 12.12
N LEU A 226 26.22 -10.67 11.80
CA LEU A 226 25.06 -10.50 12.71
C LEU A 226 24.62 -11.82 13.33
#